data_AF-X1U7I2-F1
#
_entry.id   AF-X1U7I2-F1
#
_cell.length_a   1.000
_cell.length_b   1.000
_cell.length_c   1.000
_cell.angle_alpha   90.00
_cell.angle_beta   90.00
_cell.angle_gamma   90.00
#
_symmetry.space_group_name_H-M   'P 1'
#
loop_
_entity.id
_entity.type
_entity.pdbx_description
1 polymer ?
#
loop_
_entity_poly.entity_id
_entity_poly.type
_entity_poly.pdbx_seq_one_letter_code
_entity_poly.pdbx_strand_id
1 'polypeptide(L)'
;PLIPKILEEIFKDEEITVTRMAANLEIYSGTLLYHIKKLKDLNLLKSAKNKSGNKIFLANIELLKKYNEFFKEPDFSQLLKGL
;
A
#
# COMPACT_ATOMS: atom_id res chain seq x y z
N PRO A 1 -9.56 7.73 -5.54
CA PRO A 1 -8.22 7.71 -6.19
C PRO A 1 -7.53 6.35 -6.04
N LEU A 2 -6.72 5.93 -7.02
CA LEU A 2 -6.18 4.56 -7.06
C LEU A 2 -5.09 4.28 -6.01
N ILE A 3 -4.17 5.22 -5.77
CA ILE A 3 -3.07 5.03 -4.81
C ILE A 3 -3.58 4.78 -3.37
N PRO A 4 -4.52 5.56 -2.81
CA PRO A 4 -5.08 5.26 -1.49
C PRO A 4 -5.74 3.89 -1.40
N LYS A 5 -6.48 3.48 -2.44
CA LYS A 5 -7.10 2.15 -2.50
C LYS A 5 -6.07 1.01 -2.51
N ILE A 6 -4.95 1.19 -3.20
CA ILE A 6 -3.83 0.21 -3.16
C ILE A 6 -3.28 0.09 -1.74
N LEU A 7 -3.06 1.22 -1.06
CA LEU A 7 -2.58 1.22 0.31
C LEU A 7 -3.61 0.59 1.26
N GLU A 8 -4.89 0.94 1.15
CA GLU A 8 -5.98 0.32 1.91
C GLU A 8 -5.98 -1.20 1.81
N GLU A 9 -5.84 -1.77 0.61
CA GLU A 9 -5.76 -3.23 0.42
C GLU A 9 -4.55 -3.85 1.13
N ILE A 10 -3.40 -3.18 1.11
CA ILE A 10 -2.18 -3.64 1.79
C ILE A 10 -2.31 -3.55 3.31
N PHE A 11 -2.99 -2.52 3.82
CA PHE A 11 -3.24 -2.37 5.26
C PHE A 11 -4.23 -3.41 5.79
N LYS A 12 -5.19 -3.86 4.95
CA LYS A 12 -6.11 -4.95 5.31
C LYS A 12 -5.42 -6.31 5.37
N ASP A 13 -4.49 -6.56 4.44
CA ASP A 13 -3.77 -7.83 4.31
C ASP A 13 -2.37 -7.57 3.74
N GLU A 14 -1.35 -7.63 4.59
CA GLU A 14 0.05 -7.40 4.17
C GLU A 14 0.59 -8.53 3.27
N GLU A 15 -0.01 -9.72 3.31
CA GLU A 15 0.35 -10.89 2.49
C GLU A 15 -0.38 -10.91 1.13
N ILE A 16 -1.22 -9.91 0.86
CA ILE A 16 -2.03 -9.86 -0.37
C ILE A 16 -1.16 -9.96 -1.62
N THR A 17 -1.56 -10.83 -2.55
CA THR A 17 -0.87 -10.96 -3.83
C THR A 17 -1.29 -9.86 -4.80
N VAL A 18 -0.40 -9.53 -5.75
CA VAL A 18 -0.70 -8.56 -6.83
C VAL A 18 -1.96 -8.99 -7.60
N THR A 19 -2.11 -10.27 -7.93
CA THR A 19 -3.27 -10.77 -8.66
C THR A 19 -4.56 -10.56 -7.88
N ARG A 20 -4.57 -10.87 -6.57
CA ARG A 20 -5.76 -10.70 -5.73
C ARG A 20 -6.11 -9.22 -5.55
N MET A 21 -5.12 -8.37 -5.29
CA MET A 21 -5.32 -6.94 -5.17
C MET A 21 -5.82 -6.31 -6.49
N ALA A 22 -5.29 -6.74 -7.65
CA ALA A 22 -5.74 -6.27 -8.95
C ALA A 22 -7.20 -6.64 -9.21
N ALA A 23 -7.60 -7.86 -8.84
CA ALA A 23 -8.99 -8.29 -8.90
C ALA A 23 -9.90 -7.47 -7.96
N ASN A 24 -9.51 -7.25 -6.70
CA ASN A 24 -10.27 -6.46 -5.74
C ASN A 24 -10.47 -4.99 -6.19
N LEU A 25 -9.49 -4.45 -6.89
CA LEU A 25 -9.52 -3.08 -7.40
C LEU A 25 -10.10 -2.96 -8.81
N GLU A 26 -10.51 -4.08 -9.43
CA GLU A 26 -11.03 -4.16 -10.80
C GLU A 26 -10.08 -3.53 -11.84
N ILE A 27 -8.77 -3.78 -11.70
CA ILE A 27 -7.74 -3.27 -12.62
C ILE A 27 -6.85 -4.40 -13.16
N TYR A 28 -6.17 -4.12 -14.27
CA TYR A 28 -5.18 -5.04 -14.83
C TYR A 28 -3.95 -5.17 -13.91
N SER A 29 -3.46 -6.40 -13.70
CA SER A 29 -2.29 -6.66 -12.86
C SER A 29 -1.04 -5.89 -13.30
N GLY A 30 -0.84 -5.68 -14.60
CA GLY A 30 0.26 -4.86 -15.11
C GLY A 30 0.17 -3.39 -14.69
N THR A 31 -1.04 -2.83 -14.64
CA THR A 31 -1.29 -1.47 -14.13
C THR A 31 -0.99 -1.41 -12.64
N LEU A 32 -1.44 -2.40 -11.87
CA LEU A 32 -1.11 -2.47 -10.45
C LEU A 32 0.41 -2.58 -10.21
N LEU A 33 1.11 -3.41 -10.99
CA LEU A 33 2.57 -3.57 -10.91
C LEU A 33 3.29 -2.24 -11.17
N TYR A 34 2.83 -1.47 -12.16
CA TYR A 34 3.36 -0.13 -12.42
C TYR A 34 3.25 0.77 -11.18
N HIS A 35 2.09 0.82 -10.54
CA HIS A 35 1.88 1.63 -9.34
C HIS A 35 2.69 1.11 -8.14
N ILE A 36 2.72 -0.20 -7.90
CA ILE A 36 3.53 -0.81 -6.85
C ILE A 36 5.01 -0.46 -7.03
N LYS A 37 5.52 -0.49 -8.27
CA LYS A 37 6.90 -0.08 -8.56
C LYS A 37 7.12 1.38 -8.20
N LYS A 38 6.24 2.29 -8.63
CA LYS A 38 6.33 3.72 -8.30
C LYS A 38 6.27 3.99 -6.79
N LEU A 39 5.40 3.29 -6.06
CA LEU A 39 5.31 3.42 -4.61
C LEU A 39 6.59 2.95 -3.90
N LYS A 40 7.26 1.93 -4.44
CA LYS A 40 8.58 1.50 -3.97
C LYS A 40 9.67 2.52 -4.26
N ASP A 41 9.69 3.07 -5.47
CA ASP A 41 10.64 4.11 -5.87
C ASP A 41 10.51 5.36 -4.98
N LEU A 42 9.30 5.68 -4.54
CA LEU A 42 8.99 6.78 -3.62
C LEU A 42 9.15 6.42 -2.13
N ASN A 43 9.62 5.21 -1.81
CA ASN A 43 9.78 4.70 -0.45
C ASN A 43 8.47 4.69 0.38
N LEU A 44 7.31 4.73 -0.28
CA LEU A 44 5.99 4.59 0.34
C LEU A 44 5.61 3.13 0.60
N LEU A 45 6.24 2.21 -0.13
CA LEU A 45 5.99 0.78 -0.01
C LEU A 45 7.30 -0.02 -0.08
N LYS A 46 7.42 -1.08 0.70
CA LYS A 46 8.53 -2.06 0.62
C LYS A 46 7.98 -3.47 0.50
N SER A 47 8.81 -4.38 0.02
CA SER A 47 8.54 -5.82 0.12
C SER A 47 9.53 -6.45 1.08
N ALA A 48 9.04 -7.29 1.98
CA ALA A 48 9.85 -8.03 2.95
C ALA A 48 9.39 -9.50 2.99
N LYS A 49 10.09 -10.32 3.77
CA LYS A 49 9.59 -11.64 4.17
C LYS A 49 9.15 -11.58 5.63
N ASN A 50 7.99 -12.13 5.94
CA ASN A 50 7.55 -12.28 7.33
C ASN A 50 8.28 -13.46 8.01
N LYS A 51 7.96 -13.72 9.29
CA LYS A 51 8.56 -14.82 10.08
C LYS A 51 8.31 -16.21 9.49
N SER A 52 7.22 -16.37 8.73
CA SER A 52 6.86 -17.62 8.02
C SER A 52 7.54 -17.74 6.66
N GLY A 53 8.32 -16.74 6.23
CA GLY A 53 8.98 -16.72 4.93
C GLY A 53 8.11 -16.21 3.78
N ASN A 54 6.85 -15.85 4.05
CA ASN A 54 5.94 -15.31 3.04
C ASN A 54 6.34 -13.88 2.67
N LYS A 55 6.18 -13.54 1.39
CA LYS A 55 6.42 -12.18 0.92
C LYS A 55 5.27 -11.28 1.37
N ILE A 56 5.60 -10.21 2.07
CA ILE A 56 4.66 -9.18 2.51
C ILE A 56 4.95 -7.83 1.88
N PHE A 57 3.94 -6.99 1.85
CA PHE A 57 4.01 -5.57 1.53
C PHE A 57 3.97 -4.74 2.82
N LEU A 58 4.92 -3.81 2.96
CA LEU A 58 5.01 -2.92 4.13
C LEU A 58 4.87 -1.48 3.67
N ALA A 59 3.79 -0.81 4.08
CA ALA A 59 3.59 0.61 3.82
C ALA A 59 4.45 1.46 4.78
N ASN A 60 4.99 2.57 4.28
CA ASN A 60 5.79 3.48 5.11
C ASN A 60 4.89 4.43 5.89
N ILE A 61 4.54 4.02 7.10
CA ILE A 61 3.64 4.72 8.01
C ILE A 61 4.12 6.14 8.34
N GLU A 62 5.42 6.33 8.56
CA GLU A 62 5.98 7.64 8.91
C GLU A 62 5.79 8.65 7.79
N LEU A 63 5.99 8.24 6.53
CA LEU A 63 5.74 9.11 5.38
C LEU A 63 4.25 9.43 5.21
N LEU A 64 3.35 8.48 5.47
CA LEU A 64 1.91 8.73 5.42
C LEU A 64 1.45 9.69 6.53
N LYS A 65 2.00 9.56 7.74
CA LYS A 65 1.78 10.52 8.84
C LYS A 65 2.25 11.91 8.44
N LYS A 66 3.48 12.03 7.94
CA LYS A 66 4.04 13.30 7.48
C LYS A 66 3.23 13.89 6.33
N TYR A 67 2.77 13.08 5.39
CA TYR A 67 1.90 13.54 4.31
C TYR A 67 0.65 14.25 4.85
N ASN A 68 -0.03 13.61 5.81
CA ASN A 68 -1.23 14.16 6.45
C ASN A 68 -0.98 15.45 7.26
N GLU A 69 0.27 15.77 7.64
CA GLU A 69 0.60 17.06 8.29
C GLU A 69 0.53 18.23 7.30
N PHE A 70 0.85 17.99 6.02
CA PHE A 70 0.90 19.02 4.99
C PHE A 70 -0.33 19.04 4.08
N PHE A 71 -0.96 17.88 3.87
CA PHE A 71 -2.06 17.70 2.94
C PHE A 71 -3.30 17.15 3.66
N LYS A 72 -4.48 17.67 3.30
CA LYS A 72 -5.76 17.20 3.85
C LYS A 72 -6.33 15.99 3.11
N GLU A 73 -5.97 15.82 1.84
CA GLU A 73 -6.47 14.75 1.00
C GLU A 73 -5.34 14.15 0.14
N PRO A 74 -5.30 12.81 -0.02
CA PRO A 74 -6.12 11.82 0.69
C PRO A 74 -5.78 11.74 2.18
N ASP A 75 -6.80 11.58 3.03
CA ASP A 75 -6.62 11.42 4.47
C ASP A 75 -6.31 9.96 4.83
N PHE A 76 -5.07 9.69 5.24
CA PHE A 76 -4.64 8.37 5.69
C PHE A 76 -4.89 8.09 7.17
N SER A 77 -5.47 9.02 7.95
CA SER A 77 -5.61 8.92 9.40
C SER A 77 -6.32 7.64 9.83
N GLN A 78 -7.35 7.21 9.08
CA GLN A 78 -8.12 6.01 9.39
C GLN A 78 -7.31 4.72 9.24
N LEU A 79 -6.41 4.66 8.25
CA LEU A 79 -5.50 3.52 8.06
C LEU A 79 -4.50 3.39 9.20
N LEU A 80 -4.19 4.50 9.86
CA LEU A 80 -3.18 4.58 10.91
C LEU A 80 -3.73 4.31 12.32
N LYS A 81 -5.05 4.17 12.50
CA LYS A 81 -5.68 3.99 13.82
C LYS A 81 -5.44 2.62 14.47
N GLY A 82 -5.00 1.62 13.70
CA GLY A 82 -4.75 0.25 14.16
C GLY A 82 -3.28 -0.11 14.36
N LEU A 83 -2.38 0.88 14.35
CA LEU A 83 -0.93 0.74 14.45
C LEU A 83 -0.37 1.32 15.74
#